data_AF-A0A355C5D4-F1
#
_entry.id   AF-A0A355C5D4-F1
#
_cell.length_a   1.000
_cell.length_b   1.000
_cell.length_c   1.000
_cell.angle_alpha   90.00
_cell.angle_beta   90.00
_cell.angle_gamma   90.00
#
_symmetry.space_group_name_H-M   'P 1'
#
loop_
_entity.id
_entity.type
_entity.pdbx_description
1 polymer ?
#
loop_
_entity_poly.entity_id
_entity_poly.type
_entity_poly.pdbx_seq_one_letter_code
_entity_poly.pdbx_strand_id
1 'polypeptide(L)'
;FALTPGFEGAKQPSGSKPAEENGVWMAPFIMAPINTKNVHRSNLLLNHPYGKDFTYSEMMMTGPGEQGEKIARAVAADASLMGEDAPKPGEGPTKEERDTGFYDILFLGETARGEKIRTHCKGDRDPGYGSTSKMIAESAICLVRDRKDAAGGIWTPAAAMGRALLKRLEANAGVSFGRE
;
A
#
# COMPACT_ATOMS: atom_id res chain seq x y z
N PHE A 1 8.71 -12.92 8.07
CA PHE A 1 7.53 -13.42 7.35
C PHE A 1 6.39 -13.76 8.34
N ALA A 2 5.62 -12.76 8.80
CA ALA A 2 4.73 -12.92 9.97
C ALA A 2 3.33 -13.50 9.66
N LEU A 3 2.83 -13.32 8.43
CA LEU A 3 1.48 -13.77 8.02
C LEU A 3 1.52 -14.95 7.04
N THR A 4 2.64 -15.65 6.94
CA THR A 4 2.86 -16.72 5.96
C THR A 4 3.24 -18.03 6.67
N PRO A 5 2.28 -18.71 7.32
CA PRO A 5 2.58 -19.92 8.10
C PRO A 5 3.21 -21.00 7.21
N GLY A 6 4.31 -21.59 7.68
CA GLY A 6 5.05 -22.63 6.95
C GLY A 6 5.87 -22.12 5.75
N PHE A 7 5.98 -20.81 5.55
CA PHE A 7 6.75 -20.24 4.45
C PHE A 7 7.65 -19.08 4.92
N GLU A 8 8.92 -19.18 4.55
CA GLU A 8 9.92 -18.12 4.65
C GLU A 8 10.51 -17.89 3.26
N GLY A 9 10.45 -16.65 2.77
CA GLY A 9 10.94 -16.28 1.44
C GLY A 9 12.30 -15.57 1.50
N ALA A 10 12.66 -14.93 0.39
CA ALA A 10 13.90 -14.17 0.29
C ALA A 10 14.05 -13.07 1.35
N LYS A 11 15.30 -12.71 1.68
CA LYS A 11 15.60 -11.58 2.55
C LYS A 11 15.04 -10.30 1.95
N GLN A 12 14.19 -9.61 2.70
CA GLN A 12 13.54 -8.40 2.24
C GLN A 12 14.46 -7.18 2.37
N PRO A 13 14.35 -6.20 1.46
CA PRO A 13 15.07 -4.93 1.57
C PRO A 13 14.65 -4.17 2.84
N SER A 14 15.58 -3.38 3.39
CA SER A 14 15.32 -2.56 4.57
C SER A 14 14.73 -1.21 4.14
N GLY A 15 13.51 -0.91 4.58
CA GLY A 15 12.87 0.41 4.40
C GLY A 15 12.91 1.31 5.65
N SER A 16 13.81 1.04 6.61
CA SER A 16 13.82 1.69 7.93
C SER A 16 14.62 2.98 8.01
N LYS A 17 15.34 3.37 6.96
CA LYS A 17 16.19 4.55 6.93
C LYS A 17 16.01 5.32 5.62
N PRO A 18 16.24 6.65 5.62
CA PRO A 18 16.37 7.41 4.39
C PRO A 18 17.38 6.77 3.44
N ALA A 19 17.06 6.74 2.15
CA ALA A 19 17.93 6.23 1.10
C ALA A 19 17.68 7.00 -0.19
N GLU A 20 18.71 7.07 -1.04
CA GLU A 20 18.60 7.62 -2.39
C GLU A 20 18.54 6.48 -3.40
N GLU A 21 17.60 6.57 -4.35
CA GLU A 21 17.50 5.64 -5.47
C GLU A 21 17.22 6.41 -6.76
N ASN A 22 18.04 6.16 -7.79
CA ASN A 22 17.95 6.83 -9.10
C ASN A 22 17.89 8.37 -9.03
N GLY A 23 18.64 8.98 -8.11
CA GLY A 23 18.70 10.43 -7.93
C GLY A 23 17.52 11.03 -7.15
N VAL A 24 16.66 10.19 -6.55
CA VAL A 24 15.51 10.61 -5.76
C VAL A 24 15.66 10.09 -4.34
N TRP A 25 15.52 10.97 -3.36
CA TRP A 25 15.49 10.60 -1.95
C TRP A 25 14.15 9.99 -1.57
N MET A 26 14.25 9.02 -0.67
CA MET A 26 13.13 8.28 -0.12
C MET A 26 13.23 8.22 1.40
N ALA A 27 12.08 8.25 2.06
CA ALA A 27 11.94 8.11 3.50
C ALA A 27 11.18 6.82 3.86
N PRO A 28 11.36 6.30 5.08
CA PRO A 28 10.53 5.22 5.60
C PRO A 28 9.04 5.56 5.51
N PHE A 29 8.23 4.62 5.03
CA PHE A 29 6.77 4.76 5.05
C PHE A 29 6.18 4.06 6.27
N ILE A 30 5.39 4.80 7.06
CA ILE A 30 4.91 4.36 8.38
C ILE A 30 4.08 3.06 8.33
N MET A 31 3.35 2.82 7.24
CA MET A 31 2.53 1.62 7.07
C MET A 31 3.30 0.44 6.47
N ALA A 32 4.53 0.64 5.96
CA ALA A 32 5.32 -0.41 5.31
C ALA A 32 5.48 -1.68 6.18
N PRO A 33 5.74 -1.59 7.51
CA PRO A 33 5.85 -2.78 8.36
C PRO A 33 4.56 -3.61 8.44
N ILE A 34 3.40 -3.02 8.15
CA ILE A 34 2.09 -3.67 8.16
C ILE A 34 1.75 -4.17 6.75
N ASN A 35 1.87 -3.30 5.75
CA ASN A 35 1.46 -3.59 4.38
C ASN A 35 2.29 -4.70 3.75
N THR A 36 3.61 -4.70 3.94
CA THR A 36 4.52 -5.74 3.41
C THR A 36 4.10 -7.15 3.83
N LYS A 37 3.63 -7.31 5.08
CA LYS A 37 3.12 -8.60 5.58
C LYS A 37 1.85 -9.04 4.84
N ASN A 38 0.95 -8.11 4.54
CA ASN A 38 -0.29 -8.36 3.78
C ASN A 38 -0.02 -8.68 2.31
N VAL A 39 0.98 -8.03 1.70
CA VAL A 39 1.42 -8.32 0.33
C VAL A 39 1.99 -9.73 0.25
N HIS A 40 2.88 -10.11 1.18
CA HIS A 40 3.42 -11.48 1.25
C HIS A 40 2.35 -12.53 1.56
N ARG A 41 1.38 -12.20 2.44
CA ARG A 41 0.20 -13.06 2.67
C ARG A 41 -0.58 -13.28 1.38
N SER A 42 -0.81 -12.23 0.61
CA SER A 42 -1.53 -12.30 -0.66
C SER A 42 -0.77 -13.15 -1.69
N ASN A 43 0.55 -12.98 -1.78
CA ASN A 43 1.40 -13.82 -2.63
C ASN A 43 1.27 -15.30 -2.23
N LEU A 44 1.36 -15.63 -0.94
CA LEU A 44 1.18 -17.01 -0.46
C LEU A 44 -0.22 -17.57 -0.77
N LEU A 45 -1.29 -16.83 -0.43
CA LEU A 45 -2.68 -17.26 -0.63
C LEU A 45 -3.02 -17.51 -2.12
N LEU A 46 -2.33 -16.82 -3.03
CA LEU A 46 -2.50 -16.95 -4.47
C LEU A 46 -1.50 -17.94 -5.10
N ASN A 47 -0.83 -18.75 -4.29
CA ASN A 47 0.17 -19.73 -4.73
C ASN A 47 1.40 -19.10 -5.44
N HIS A 48 1.93 -18.04 -4.84
CA HIS A 48 3.16 -17.34 -5.22
C HIS A 48 3.19 -16.80 -6.67
N PRO A 49 2.21 -16.01 -7.13
CA PRO A 49 2.20 -15.44 -8.48
C PRO A 49 3.42 -14.55 -8.78
N TYR A 50 4.05 -13.97 -7.77
CA TYR A 50 5.26 -13.17 -7.92
C TYR A 50 6.56 -13.97 -7.64
N GLY A 51 6.44 -15.28 -7.45
CA GLY A 51 7.56 -16.16 -7.07
C GLY A 51 7.77 -16.26 -5.55
N LYS A 52 8.57 -17.25 -5.15
CA LYS A 52 8.97 -17.48 -3.75
C LYS A 52 10.11 -16.56 -3.30
N ASP A 53 10.89 -16.07 -4.26
CA ASP A 53 11.99 -15.11 -4.02
C ASP A 53 11.55 -13.65 -4.15
N PHE A 54 10.24 -13.40 -4.15
CA PHE A 54 9.67 -12.05 -4.27
C PHE A 54 10.12 -11.15 -3.12
N THR A 55 10.60 -9.96 -3.47
CA THR A 55 10.95 -8.90 -2.53
C THR A 55 10.02 -7.70 -2.70
N TYR A 56 9.65 -7.07 -1.59
CA TYR A 56 8.75 -5.93 -1.60
C TYR A 56 9.09 -4.95 -0.47
N SER A 57 9.10 -3.66 -0.81
CA SER A 57 9.25 -2.54 0.13
C SER A 57 8.38 -1.37 -0.28
N GLU A 58 8.01 -0.56 0.71
CA GLU A 58 7.28 0.69 0.52
C GLU A 58 8.10 1.82 1.15
N MET A 59 8.29 2.89 0.40
CA MET A 59 9.01 4.09 0.80
C MET A 59 8.26 5.33 0.30
N MET A 60 8.45 6.46 0.95
CA MET A 60 7.89 7.74 0.54
C MET A 60 8.92 8.52 -0.28
N MET A 61 8.60 8.91 -1.51
CA MET A 61 9.47 9.79 -2.29
C MET A 61 9.46 11.20 -1.73
N THR A 62 10.65 11.77 -1.49
CA THR A 62 10.80 13.13 -0.94
C THR A 62 11.46 14.11 -1.90
N GLY A 63 11.88 13.63 -3.08
CA GLY A 63 12.40 14.45 -4.18
C GLY A 63 13.92 14.33 -4.38
N PRO A 64 14.47 14.96 -5.42
CA PRO A 64 15.89 14.86 -5.74
C PRO A 64 16.76 15.82 -4.90
N GLY A 65 18.06 15.52 -4.86
CA GLY A 65 19.11 16.41 -4.33
C GLY A 65 19.02 16.70 -2.82
N GLU A 66 19.77 17.70 -2.36
CA GLU A 66 19.91 18.03 -0.93
C GLU A 66 18.58 18.37 -0.25
N GLN A 67 17.64 18.97 -0.99
CA GLN A 67 16.32 19.29 -0.46
C GLN A 67 15.51 18.01 -0.19
N GLY A 68 15.55 17.05 -1.12
CA GLY A 68 14.93 15.74 -0.93
C GLY A 68 15.52 14.98 0.25
N GLU A 69 16.84 15.06 0.43
CA GLU A 69 17.52 14.46 1.59
C GLU A 69 17.03 15.04 2.91
N LYS A 70 16.95 16.37 3.02
CA LYS A 70 16.47 17.06 4.23
C LYS A 70 15.06 16.62 4.58
N ILE A 71 14.17 16.56 3.59
CA ILE A 71 12.79 16.10 3.79
C ILE A 71 12.79 14.62 4.22
N ALA A 72 13.60 13.76 3.60
CA ALA A 72 13.66 12.34 3.97
C ALA A 72 14.10 12.12 5.42
N ARG A 73 15.10 12.88 5.86
CA ARG A 73 15.59 12.84 7.25
C ARG A 73 14.54 13.37 8.23
N ALA A 74 13.83 14.44 7.87
CA ALA A 74 12.74 14.98 8.69
C ALA A 74 11.59 13.97 8.85
N VAL A 75 11.13 13.37 7.75
CA VAL A 75 10.07 12.34 7.76
C VAL A 75 10.51 11.12 8.58
N ALA A 76 11.76 10.68 8.44
CA ALA A 76 12.27 9.54 9.21
C ALA A 76 12.40 9.81 10.71
N ALA A 77 12.52 11.08 11.11
CA ALA A 77 12.58 11.50 12.51
C ALA A 77 11.20 11.83 13.10
N ASP A 78 10.16 11.94 12.26
CA ASP A 78 8.80 12.26 12.68
C ASP A 78 8.12 11.04 13.32
N ALA A 79 7.85 11.15 14.62
CA ALA A 79 7.15 10.14 15.41
C ALA A 79 5.71 10.56 15.76
N SER A 80 5.19 11.66 15.20
CA SER A 80 3.88 12.24 15.56
C SER A 80 2.72 11.25 15.45
N LEU A 81 2.73 10.37 14.44
CA LEU A 81 1.70 9.35 14.23
C LEU A 81 1.82 8.12 15.14
N MET A 82 2.91 8.00 15.91
CA MET A 82 3.16 6.91 16.85
C MET A 82 3.37 7.38 18.30
N GLY A 83 3.35 8.69 18.53
CA GLY A 83 3.52 9.31 19.83
C GLY A 83 2.19 9.56 20.56
N GLU A 84 2.29 10.12 21.77
CA GLU A 84 1.12 10.49 22.57
C GLU A 84 0.26 11.58 21.92
N ASP A 85 0.86 12.36 21.01
CA ASP A 85 0.22 13.41 20.22
C ASP A 85 -0.46 12.89 18.93
N ALA A 86 -0.46 11.57 18.72
CA ALA A 86 -1.22 10.98 17.62
C ALA A 86 -2.72 11.26 17.78
N PRO A 87 -3.47 11.46 16.68
CA PRO A 87 -4.91 11.73 16.76
C PRO A 87 -5.64 10.69 17.60
N LYS A 88 -6.40 11.14 18.60
CA LYS A 88 -7.16 10.21 19.45
C LYS A 88 -8.32 9.60 18.67
N PRO A 89 -8.87 8.46 19.11
CA PRO A 89 -10.09 7.92 18.54
C PRO A 89 -11.20 8.98 18.48
N GLY A 90 -11.65 9.31 17.26
CA GLY A 90 -12.66 10.34 17.01
C GLY A 90 -12.13 11.71 16.55
N GLU A 91 -10.83 11.98 16.67
CA GLU A 91 -10.16 13.22 16.22
C GLU A 91 -9.63 13.12 14.79
N GLY A 92 -10.22 12.26 13.97
CA GLY A 92 -9.82 12.08 12.57
C GLY A 92 -9.91 13.38 11.75
N PRO A 93 -9.43 13.35 10.49
CA PRO A 93 -9.40 14.52 9.62
C PRO A 93 -10.79 15.16 9.49
N THR A 94 -10.77 16.49 9.40
CA THR A 94 -11.94 17.31 9.15
C THR A 94 -12.63 16.91 7.85
N LYS A 95 -13.89 17.34 7.65
CA LYS A 95 -14.59 17.08 6.38
C LYS A 95 -13.83 17.64 5.18
N GLU A 96 -13.23 18.82 5.30
CA GLU A 96 -12.48 19.45 4.23
C GLU A 96 -11.21 18.67 3.87
N GLU A 97 -10.41 18.26 4.87
CA GLU A 97 -9.23 17.41 4.64
C GLU A 97 -9.62 16.08 3.98
N ARG A 98 -10.75 15.49 4.38
CA ARG A 98 -11.25 14.25 3.77
C ARG A 98 -11.68 14.44 2.32
N ASP A 99 -12.34 15.56 2.05
CA ASP A 99 -12.92 15.88 0.74
C ASP A 99 -11.84 16.32 -0.27
N THR A 100 -10.76 16.95 0.18
CA THR A 100 -9.72 17.56 -0.68
C THR A 100 -8.40 16.79 -0.69
N GLY A 101 -8.20 15.86 0.26
CA GLY A 101 -7.03 14.98 0.28
C GLY A 101 -6.96 14.06 -0.93
N PHE A 102 -5.78 13.51 -1.17
CA PHE A 102 -5.53 12.56 -2.25
C PHE A 102 -4.31 11.69 -1.92
N TYR A 103 -4.07 10.67 -2.74
CA TYR A 103 -2.81 9.93 -2.74
C TYR A 103 -2.46 9.46 -4.16
N ASP A 104 -1.17 9.34 -4.42
CA ASP A 104 -0.61 8.81 -5.65
C ASP A 104 0.51 7.84 -5.29
N ILE A 105 0.29 6.56 -5.55
CA ILE A 105 1.22 5.48 -5.23
C ILE A 105 1.81 4.97 -6.53
N LEU A 106 3.13 5.08 -6.67
CA LEU A 106 3.89 4.48 -7.75
C LEU A 106 4.44 3.12 -7.31
N PHE A 107 4.12 2.08 -8.07
CA PHE A 107 4.72 0.76 -7.93
C PHE A 107 5.79 0.58 -9.00
N LEU A 108 7.00 0.25 -8.55
CA LEU A 108 8.13 -0.12 -9.38
C LEU A 108 8.38 -1.62 -9.19
N GLY A 109 8.41 -2.35 -10.29
CA GLY A 109 8.66 -3.79 -10.30
C GLY A 109 9.74 -4.16 -11.29
N GLU A 110 10.45 -5.25 -10.98
CA GLU A 110 11.40 -5.89 -11.87
C GLU A 110 11.07 -7.39 -11.93
N THR A 111 10.95 -7.94 -13.13
CA THR A 111 10.75 -9.39 -13.32
C THR A 111 12.05 -10.15 -13.17
N ALA A 112 12.00 -11.47 -12.99
CA ALA A 112 13.21 -12.31 -12.98
C ALA A 112 14.04 -12.24 -14.28
N ARG A 113 13.49 -11.67 -15.36
CA ARG A 113 14.18 -11.43 -16.64
C ARG A 113 14.75 -10.02 -16.75
N GLY A 114 14.65 -9.20 -15.69
CA GLY A 114 15.08 -7.80 -15.68
C GLY A 114 14.11 -6.83 -16.35
N GLU A 115 12.88 -7.24 -16.66
CA GLU A 115 11.89 -6.36 -17.27
C GLU A 115 11.33 -5.40 -16.20
N LYS A 116 11.38 -4.10 -16.49
CA LYS A 116 10.85 -3.06 -15.58
C LYS A 116 9.35 -2.88 -15.78
N ILE A 117 8.63 -2.75 -14.68
CA ILE A 117 7.18 -2.50 -14.62
C ILE A 117 6.96 -1.24 -13.81
N ARG A 118 6.14 -0.32 -14.33
CA ARG A 118 5.68 0.87 -13.61
C ARG A 118 4.16 0.92 -13.67
N THR A 119 3.53 0.97 -12.51
CA THR A 119 2.08 1.08 -12.38
C THR A 119 1.74 2.04 -11.26
N HIS A 120 0.55 2.64 -11.28
CA HIS A 120 0.12 3.56 -10.24
C HIS A 120 -1.26 3.21 -9.68
N CYS A 121 -1.51 3.71 -8.47
CA CYS A 121 -2.81 3.74 -7.82
C CYS A 121 -3.05 5.16 -7.30
N LYS A 122 -4.14 5.81 -7.72
CA LYS A 122 -4.50 7.17 -7.26
C LYS A 122 -5.86 7.17 -6.62
N GLY A 123 -6.03 7.93 -5.55
CA GLY A 123 -7.33 8.18 -4.93
C GLY A 123 -7.64 9.66 -4.80
N ASP A 124 -8.92 10.00 -4.98
CA ASP A 124 -9.46 11.37 -5.00
C ASP A 124 -9.90 11.88 -3.62
N ARG A 125 -9.54 11.18 -2.54
CA ARG A 125 -9.88 11.49 -1.15
C ARG A 125 -8.69 11.19 -0.24
N ASP A 126 -8.74 11.70 0.98
CA ASP A 126 -7.72 11.38 1.98
C ASP A 126 -7.58 9.85 2.16
N PRO A 127 -6.34 9.35 2.32
CA PRO A 127 -6.11 7.91 2.42
C PRO A 127 -6.59 7.30 3.74
N GLY A 128 -6.74 8.10 4.80
CA GLY A 128 -7.04 7.60 6.14
C GLY A 128 -8.52 7.25 6.37
N TYR A 129 -9.43 8.12 5.94
CA TYR A 129 -10.85 8.02 6.23
C TYR A 129 -11.73 8.09 4.99
N GLY A 130 -11.58 9.12 4.16
CA GLY A 130 -12.41 9.40 3.00
C GLY A 130 -12.32 8.30 1.96
N SER A 131 -11.12 7.93 1.53
CA SER A 131 -10.93 6.84 0.58
C SER A 131 -11.15 5.46 1.23
N THR A 132 -10.61 5.26 2.44
CA THR A 132 -10.71 3.98 3.16
C THR A 132 -12.16 3.57 3.45
N SER A 133 -13.03 4.50 3.84
CA SER A 133 -14.46 4.20 4.08
C SER A 133 -15.17 3.72 2.81
N LYS A 134 -14.87 4.34 1.65
CA LYS A 134 -15.38 3.90 0.34
C LYS A 134 -14.83 2.52 -0.04
N MET A 135 -13.53 2.28 0.18
CA MET A 135 -12.91 0.98 -0.10
C MET A 135 -13.51 -0.17 0.72
N ILE A 136 -13.77 0.06 2.01
CA ILE A 136 -14.37 -0.94 2.90
C ILE A 136 -15.82 -1.24 2.45
N ALA A 137 -16.60 -0.20 2.13
CA ALA A 137 -17.96 -0.37 1.63
C ALA A 137 -17.99 -1.17 0.33
N GLU A 138 -17.16 -0.82 -0.65
CA GLU A 138 -17.07 -1.55 -1.92
C GLU A 138 -16.52 -2.97 -1.76
N SER A 139 -15.66 -3.21 -0.77
CA SER A 139 -15.20 -4.57 -0.41
C SER A 139 -16.36 -5.43 0.10
N ALA A 140 -17.18 -4.89 1.00
CA ALA A 140 -18.37 -5.60 1.50
C ALA A 140 -19.35 -5.92 0.36
N ILE A 141 -19.60 -4.95 -0.53
CA ILE A 141 -20.47 -5.16 -1.69
C ILE A 141 -19.87 -6.21 -2.65
N CYS A 142 -18.57 -6.17 -2.89
CA CYS A 142 -17.86 -7.14 -3.73
C CYS A 142 -18.04 -8.58 -3.22
N LEU A 143 -17.87 -8.80 -1.92
CA LEU A 143 -18.08 -10.13 -1.31
C LEU A 143 -19.51 -10.65 -1.52
N VAL A 144 -20.52 -9.78 -1.35
CA VAL A 144 -21.92 -10.18 -1.47
C VAL A 144 -22.37 -10.37 -2.92
N ARG A 145 -21.91 -9.50 -3.82
CA ARG A 145 -22.43 -9.44 -5.21
C ARG A 145 -21.56 -10.16 -6.22
N ASP A 146 -20.25 -10.01 -6.09
CA ASP A 146 -19.29 -10.33 -7.15
C ASP A 146 -18.44 -11.57 -6.84
N ARG A 147 -18.31 -11.95 -5.55
CA ARG A 147 -17.49 -13.08 -5.08
C ARG A 147 -18.26 -14.07 -4.21
N LYS A 148 -19.41 -14.53 -4.71
CA LYS A 148 -20.24 -15.55 -4.06
C LYS A 148 -19.54 -16.91 -3.92
N ASP A 149 -18.49 -17.12 -4.69
CA ASP A 149 -17.61 -18.30 -4.72
C ASP A 149 -16.47 -18.23 -3.69
N ALA A 150 -16.30 -17.11 -2.99
CA ALA A 150 -15.24 -16.97 -2.00
C ALA A 150 -15.43 -17.98 -0.86
N ALA A 151 -14.41 -18.81 -0.63
CA ALA A 151 -14.41 -19.75 0.49
C ALA A 151 -14.33 -19.02 1.84
N GLY A 152 -14.84 -19.66 2.90
CA GLY A 152 -14.66 -19.18 4.26
C GLY A 152 -13.19 -19.11 4.68
N GLY A 153 -12.90 -18.36 5.75
CA GLY A 153 -11.56 -18.24 6.33
C GLY A 153 -11.02 -16.81 6.35
N ILE A 154 -9.71 -16.68 6.62
CA ILE A 154 -9.01 -15.39 6.74
C ILE A 154 -8.23 -15.11 5.46
N TRP A 155 -8.74 -14.16 4.68
CA TRP A 155 -8.22 -13.78 3.37
C TRP A 155 -7.76 -12.34 3.32
N THR A 156 -6.88 -12.03 2.37
CA THR A 156 -6.60 -10.64 1.97
C THR A 156 -7.57 -10.21 0.86
N PRO A 157 -7.82 -8.90 0.67
CA PRO A 157 -8.64 -8.40 -0.42
C PRO A 157 -8.16 -8.86 -1.81
N ALA A 158 -6.84 -8.91 -2.01
CA ALA A 158 -6.26 -9.39 -3.27
C ALA A 158 -6.60 -10.85 -3.55
N ALA A 159 -6.55 -11.72 -2.53
CA ALA A 159 -6.84 -13.15 -2.69
C ALA A 159 -8.34 -13.46 -2.78
N ALA A 160 -9.16 -12.82 -1.93
CA ALA A 160 -10.61 -13.08 -1.89
C ALA A 160 -11.39 -12.34 -2.97
N MET A 161 -10.94 -11.17 -3.43
CA MET A 161 -11.72 -10.32 -4.33
C MET A 161 -11.02 -9.98 -5.63
N GLY A 162 -9.71 -9.74 -5.60
CA GLY A 162 -8.89 -9.54 -6.79
C GLY A 162 -9.46 -8.50 -7.75
N ARG A 163 -9.52 -8.85 -9.05
CA ARG A 163 -9.98 -7.95 -10.12
C ARG A 163 -11.43 -7.47 -9.96
N ALA A 164 -12.29 -8.22 -9.26
CA ALA A 164 -13.66 -7.78 -9.03
C ALA A 164 -13.68 -6.51 -8.17
N LEU A 165 -12.87 -6.47 -7.09
CA LEU A 165 -12.77 -5.28 -6.24
C LEU A 165 -12.16 -4.09 -7.00
N LEU A 166 -11.10 -4.30 -7.80
CA LEU A 166 -10.49 -3.22 -8.58
C LEU A 166 -11.51 -2.48 -9.45
N LYS A 167 -12.35 -3.22 -10.20
CA LYS A 167 -13.41 -2.65 -11.03
C LYS A 167 -14.42 -1.83 -10.21
N ARG A 168 -14.75 -2.28 -9.00
CA ARG A 168 -15.66 -1.54 -8.10
C ARG A 168 -15.04 -0.25 -7.61
N LEU A 169 -13.76 -0.30 -7.23
CA LEU A 169 -13.05 0.87 -6.72
C LEU A 169 -12.92 1.96 -7.80
N GLU A 170 -12.66 1.56 -9.04
CA GLU A 170 -12.67 2.45 -10.22
C GLU A 170 -14.05 3.06 -10.46
N ALA A 171 -15.09 2.24 -10.44
CA ALA A 171 -16.44 2.71 -10.74
C ALA A 171 -17.04 3.60 -9.64
N ASN A 172 -16.76 3.31 -8.36
CA ASN A 172 -17.55 3.83 -7.24
C ASN A 172 -16.73 4.49 -6.13
N ALA A 173 -15.43 4.21 -6.03
CA ALA A 173 -14.61 4.66 -4.90
C ALA A 173 -13.69 5.84 -5.23
N GLY A 174 -13.61 6.29 -6.48
CA GLY A 174 -12.71 7.36 -6.89
C GLY A 174 -11.23 6.94 -6.84
N VAL A 175 -10.98 5.63 -7.03
CA VAL A 175 -9.64 5.05 -7.06
C VAL A 175 -9.34 4.64 -8.50
N SER A 176 -8.19 5.03 -9.04
CA SER A 176 -7.79 4.65 -10.41
C SER A 176 -6.50 3.86 -10.40
N PHE A 177 -6.41 2.89 -11.31
CA PHE A 177 -5.21 2.08 -11.52
C PHE A 177 -4.73 2.27 -12.95
N GLY A 178 -3.43 2.31 -13.16
CA GLY A 178 -2.88 2.48 -14.50
C GLY A 178 -1.46 1.94 -14.63
N ARG A 179 -1.04 1.77 -15.88
CA ARG A 179 0.34 1.46 -16.24
C ARG A 179 0.96 2.70 -16.86
N GLU A 180 2.21 2.96 -16.53
CA GLU A 180 3.02 4.00 -17.17
C GLU A 180 3.75 3.46 -18.40
#